data_AF-A0A1M5KLW5-F1
#
_entry.id   AF-A0A1M5KLW5-F1
#
_cell.length_a   1.000
_cell.length_b   1.000
_cell.length_c   1.000
_cell.angle_alpha   90.00
_cell.angle_beta   90.00
_cell.angle_gamma   90.00
#
_symmetry.space_group_name_H-M   'P 1'
#
loop_
_entity.id
_entity.type
_entity.pdbx_description
1 polymer ?
#
loop_
_entity_poly.entity_id
_entity_poly.type
_entity_poly.pdbx_seq_one_letter_code
_entity_poly.pdbx_strand_id
1 'polypeptide(L)'
;MRNIFVLCTGRCGSVTFIEACRHIDNYSAAHESLSHAVGAARFAYPTRHIEADNRLSWVLGRLDRVYGNDAFYVHLTRDTMATARSFLKRYDSGIMHAYKGSILMGAQKKSKEVDPLDFCVDYCETVNSNIEAFLKDKSNKMKFRLECAPSDFSEFWERVGAQGNVNSALETWQIRHNASA
;
A
#
# COMPACT_ATOMS: atom_id res chain seq x y z
N MET A 1 -18.54 -11.40 -4.52
CA MET A 1 -17.07 -11.22 -4.56
C MET A 1 -16.77 -9.80 -4.15
N ARG A 2 -15.74 -9.62 -3.30
CA ARG A 2 -15.51 -8.41 -2.50
C ARG A 2 -14.48 -7.50 -3.18
N ASN A 3 -14.44 -6.22 -2.84
CA ASN A 3 -13.31 -5.36 -3.23
C ASN A 3 -12.07 -5.72 -2.40
N ILE A 4 -10.90 -5.47 -2.97
CA ILE A 4 -9.60 -5.79 -2.38
C ILE A 4 -8.80 -4.50 -2.26
N PHE A 5 -8.30 -4.22 -1.05
CA PHE A 5 -7.48 -3.04 -0.79
C PHE A 5 -6.09 -3.43 -0.33
N VAL A 6 -5.08 -2.99 -1.07
CA VAL A 6 -3.67 -3.18 -0.76
C VAL A 6 -3.17 -1.95 -0.03
N LEU A 7 -3.07 -2.07 1.30
CA LEU A 7 -2.65 -1.02 2.21
C LEU A 7 -1.16 -1.13 2.46
N CYS A 8 -0.44 0.00 2.33
CA CYS A 8 0.99 0.04 2.53
C CYS A 8 1.55 1.43 2.82
N THR A 9 2.83 1.48 3.19
CA THR A 9 3.63 2.71 3.36
C THR A 9 3.88 3.45 2.04
N GLY A 10 3.80 2.74 0.91
CA GLY A 10 4.48 3.11 -0.33
C GLY A 10 5.94 2.66 -0.32
N ARG A 11 6.56 2.56 -1.49
CA ARG A 11 7.96 2.08 -1.68
C ARG A 11 8.21 0.62 -1.24
N CYS A 12 7.15 -0.17 -1.15
CA CYS A 12 7.15 -1.58 -0.77
C CYS A 12 6.61 -2.52 -1.89
N GLY A 13 6.63 -2.08 -3.15
CA GLY A 13 6.26 -2.94 -4.29
C GLY A 13 4.79 -2.89 -4.72
N SER A 14 4.01 -1.89 -4.27
CA SER A 14 2.58 -1.76 -4.63
C SER A 14 2.32 -1.65 -6.14
N VAL A 15 3.25 -1.06 -6.90
CA VAL A 15 3.15 -0.97 -8.36
C VAL A 15 3.27 -2.37 -8.97
N THR A 16 4.32 -3.13 -8.61
CA THR A 16 4.50 -4.51 -9.06
C THR A 16 3.32 -5.40 -8.68
N PHE A 17 2.75 -5.21 -7.48
CA PHE A 17 1.56 -5.92 -7.05
C PHE A 17 0.39 -5.72 -8.02
N ILE A 18 0.12 -4.47 -8.42
CA ILE A 18 -0.95 -4.16 -9.36
C ILE A 18 -0.64 -4.65 -10.77
N GLU A 19 0.60 -4.55 -11.23
CA GLU A 19 1.02 -5.14 -12.51
C GLU A 19 0.76 -6.65 -12.54
N ALA A 20 1.13 -7.38 -11.49
CA ALA A 20 0.86 -8.81 -11.38
C ALA A 20 -0.66 -9.10 -11.39
N CYS A 21 -1.47 -8.24 -10.74
CA CYS A 21 -2.93 -8.36 -10.75
C CYS A 21 -3.56 -8.11 -12.12
N ARG A 22 -2.86 -7.51 -13.10
CA ARG A 22 -3.40 -7.36 -14.47
C ARG A 22 -3.59 -8.68 -15.21
N HIS A 23 -2.99 -9.76 -14.71
CA HIS A 23 -3.18 -11.12 -15.21
C HIS A 23 -4.42 -11.82 -14.61
N ILE A 24 -5.19 -11.13 -13.76
CA ILE A 24 -6.43 -11.62 -13.17
C ILE A 24 -7.61 -11.20 -14.04
N ASP A 25 -8.42 -12.15 -14.49
CA ASP A 25 -9.52 -11.92 -15.43
C ASP A 25 -10.83 -11.51 -14.75
N ASN A 26 -11.03 -11.92 -13.49
CA ASN A 26 -12.29 -11.72 -12.76
C ASN A 26 -12.28 -10.52 -11.79
N TYR A 27 -11.20 -9.73 -11.79
CA TYR A 27 -11.06 -8.48 -11.05
C TYR A 27 -10.47 -7.39 -11.95
N SER A 28 -10.88 -6.14 -11.73
CA SER A 28 -10.11 -5.00 -12.23
C SER A 28 -9.01 -4.64 -11.22
N ALA A 29 -7.90 -4.07 -11.67
CA ALA A 29 -6.80 -3.66 -10.80
C ALA A 29 -6.25 -2.27 -11.17
N ALA A 30 -6.04 -1.42 -10.18
CA ALA A 30 -5.45 -0.09 -10.38
C ALA A 30 -4.57 0.37 -9.21
N HIS A 31 -3.71 1.34 -9.51
CA HIS A 31 -2.82 1.98 -8.54
C HIS A 31 -3.24 3.45 -8.40
N GLU A 32 -3.66 3.85 -7.19
CA GLU A 32 -4.03 5.22 -6.83
C GLU A 32 -5.15 5.85 -7.69
N SER A 33 -6.09 5.03 -8.19
CA SER A 33 -7.07 5.40 -9.22
C SER A 33 -8.00 6.55 -8.79
N LEU A 34 -8.42 6.56 -7.52
CA LEU A 34 -9.30 7.58 -6.95
C LEU A 34 -8.59 8.48 -5.94
N SER A 35 -7.25 8.54 -5.97
CA SER A 35 -6.43 9.31 -5.02
C SER A 35 -6.74 10.81 -4.98
N HIS A 36 -7.23 11.35 -6.09
CA HIS A 36 -7.58 12.77 -6.26
C HIS A 36 -9.06 13.07 -5.93
N ALA A 37 -9.91 12.05 -5.82
CA ALA A 37 -11.34 12.23 -5.60
C ALA A 37 -11.64 12.63 -4.14
N VAL A 38 -12.73 13.37 -3.94
CA VAL A 38 -13.17 13.86 -2.63
C VAL A 38 -14.60 13.39 -2.31
N GLY A 39 -15.00 13.50 -1.04
CA GLY A 39 -16.34 13.07 -0.62
C GLY A 39 -16.58 11.57 -0.89
N ALA A 40 -17.80 11.20 -1.26
CA ALA A 40 -18.17 9.81 -1.56
C ALA A 40 -17.37 9.24 -2.76
N ALA A 41 -17.01 10.08 -3.74
CA ALA A 41 -16.26 9.65 -4.92
C ALA A 41 -14.88 9.09 -4.58
N ARG A 42 -14.28 9.46 -3.44
CA ARG A 42 -13.00 8.88 -2.95
C ARG A 42 -13.05 7.37 -2.76
N PHE A 43 -14.24 6.83 -2.51
CA PHE A 43 -14.46 5.41 -2.20
C PHE A 43 -15.42 4.76 -3.20
N ALA A 44 -15.62 5.37 -4.37
CA ALA A 44 -16.52 4.85 -5.41
C ALA A 44 -15.80 3.84 -6.33
N TYR A 45 -15.11 2.86 -5.73
CA TYR A 45 -14.41 1.83 -6.51
C TYR A 45 -15.42 0.87 -7.16
N PRO A 46 -15.18 0.41 -8.40
CA PRO A 46 -16.00 -0.61 -9.04
C PRO A 46 -16.11 -1.88 -8.19
N THR A 47 -17.16 -2.66 -8.40
CA THR A 47 -17.25 -3.99 -7.78
C THR A 47 -16.16 -4.91 -8.33
N ARG A 48 -15.60 -5.77 -7.48
CA ARG A 48 -14.48 -6.67 -7.83
C ARG A 48 -13.28 -5.89 -8.34
N HIS A 49 -12.88 -4.90 -7.55
CA HIS A 49 -11.72 -4.07 -7.82
C HIS A 49 -10.61 -4.32 -6.81
N ILE A 50 -9.37 -4.40 -7.29
CA ILE A 50 -8.13 -4.43 -6.53
C ILE A 50 -7.51 -3.03 -6.63
N GLU A 51 -7.49 -2.30 -5.52
CA GLU A 51 -6.84 -0.99 -5.45
C GLU A 51 -5.61 -1.08 -4.56
N ALA A 52 -4.47 -0.64 -5.08
CA ALA A 52 -3.31 -0.31 -4.27
C ALA A 52 -3.14 1.20 -4.21
N ASP A 53 -3.34 1.78 -3.03
CA ASP A 53 -3.20 3.21 -2.80
C ASP A 53 -2.66 3.44 -1.38
N ASN A 54 -1.40 3.86 -1.30
CA ASN A 54 -0.74 4.13 -0.02
C ASN A 54 -1.37 5.30 0.74
N ARG A 55 -2.14 6.18 0.09
CA ARG A 55 -2.84 7.29 0.75
C ARG A 55 -4.06 6.83 1.53
N LEU A 56 -4.58 5.62 1.27
CA LEU A 56 -5.68 5.07 2.06
C LEU A 56 -5.30 4.91 3.54
N SER A 57 -4.01 4.77 3.86
CA SER A 57 -3.50 4.74 5.24
C SER A 57 -3.84 6.00 6.05
N TRP A 58 -4.10 7.13 5.40
CA TRP A 58 -4.49 8.39 6.05
C TRP A 58 -6.00 8.58 6.17
N VAL A 59 -6.82 7.73 5.55
CA VAL A 59 -8.29 7.84 5.52
C VAL A 59 -8.99 6.54 5.90
N LEU A 60 -8.33 5.69 6.70
CA LEU A 60 -8.80 4.35 7.08
C LEU A 60 -10.17 4.36 7.75
N GLY A 61 -10.50 5.36 8.57
CA GLY A 61 -11.83 5.45 9.19
C GLY A 61 -12.97 5.68 8.18
N ARG A 62 -12.68 6.31 7.03
CA ARG A 62 -13.66 6.47 5.94
C ARG A 62 -13.73 5.22 5.08
N LEU A 63 -12.59 4.55 4.86
CA LEU A 63 -12.54 3.23 4.20
C LEU A 63 -13.37 2.20 4.99
N ASP A 64 -13.21 2.17 6.31
CA ASP A 64 -13.95 1.31 7.24
C ASP A 64 -15.46 1.52 7.14
N ARG A 65 -15.89 2.79 7.13
CA ARG A 65 -17.31 3.12 7.02
C ARG A 65 -17.95 2.61 5.73
N VAL A 66 -17.22 2.60 4.62
CA VAL A 66 -17.76 2.22 3.31
C VAL A 66 -17.65 0.71 3.07
N TYR A 67 -16.52 0.11 3.41
CA TYR A 67 -16.20 -1.28 3.06
C TYR A 67 -16.08 -2.24 4.24
N GLY A 68 -15.80 -1.74 5.45
CA GLY A 68 -15.82 -2.51 6.70
C GLY A 68 -15.27 -3.93 6.59
N ASN A 69 -16.07 -4.92 6.98
CA ASN A 69 -15.73 -6.35 6.85
C ASN A 69 -16.13 -6.97 5.49
N ASP A 70 -16.71 -6.18 4.59
CA ASP A 70 -17.17 -6.61 3.27
C ASP A 70 -16.09 -6.53 2.19
N ALA A 71 -14.89 -6.07 2.53
CA ALA A 71 -13.71 -6.11 1.67
C ALA A 71 -12.65 -7.12 2.17
N PHE A 72 -11.71 -7.44 1.29
CA PHE A 72 -10.49 -8.17 1.64
C PHE A 72 -9.31 -7.19 1.69
N TYR A 73 -8.49 -7.28 2.73
CA TYR A 73 -7.39 -6.34 2.94
C TYR A 73 -6.03 -7.03 2.87
N VAL A 74 -5.12 -6.47 2.08
CA VAL A 74 -3.73 -6.89 2.02
C VAL A 74 -2.89 -5.82 2.71
N HIS A 75 -2.15 -6.19 3.76
CA HIS A 75 -1.09 -5.34 4.30
C HIS A 75 0.22 -5.67 3.59
N LEU A 76 0.55 -4.87 2.58
CA LEU A 76 1.78 -5.02 1.81
C LEU A 76 2.93 -4.32 2.52
N THR A 77 3.88 -5.13 2.98
CA THR A 77 5.04 -4.73 3.76
C THR A 77 6.34 -5.04 3.02
N ARG A 78 7.40 -4.37 3.45
CA ARG A 78 8.80 -4.57 3.04
C ARG A 78 9.64 -4.25 4.29
N ASP A 79 10.87 -4.74 4.36
CA ASP A 79 11.85 -4.33 5.36
C ASP A 79 11.80 -2.81 5.60
N THR A 80 11.59 -2.42 6.87
CA THR A 80 11.35 -1.03 7.25
C THR A 80 12.54 -0.15 6.87
N MET A 81 13.78 -0.62 7.12
CA MET A 81 14.97 0.16 6.82
C MET A 81 15.21 0.32 5.32
N ALA A 82 14.97 -0.72 4.53
CA ALA A 82 15.05 -0.66 3.08
C ALA A 82 13.98 0.29 2.49
N THR A 83 12.80 0.34 3.10
CA THR A 83 11.72 1.26 2.75
C THR A 83 12.08 2.70 3.12
N ALA A 84 12.53 2.94 4.35
CA ALA A 84 12.96 4.24 4.85
C ALA A 84 14.12 4.81 4.01
N ARG A 85 15.13 4.00 3.67
CA ARG A 85 16.21 4.40 2.74
C ARG A 85 15.70 4.73 1.34
N SER A 86 14.62 4.09 0.87
CA SER A 86 13.99 4.44 -0.41
C SER A 86 13.28 5.80 -0.34
N PHE A 87 12.69 6.14 0.81
CA PHE A 87 12.10 7.45 1.07
C PHE A 87 13.14 8.54 1.25
N LEU A 88 14.28 8.24 1.87
CA LEU A 88 15.38 9.19 2.04
C LEU A 88 15.84 9.78 0.69
N LYS A 89 15.88 8.96 -0.37
CA LYS A 89 16.18 9.43 -1.74
C LYS A 89 15.18 10.48 -2.28
N ARG A 90 14.02 10.63 -1.63
CA ARG A 90 12.93 11.55 -1.99
C ARG A 90 12.52 12.44 -0.82
N TYR A 91 13.41 12.59 0.17
CA TYR A 91 13.10 13.20 1.46
C TYR A 91 12.41 14.56 1.33
N ASP A 92 12.86 15.40 0.40
CA ASP A 92 12.34 16.76 0.21
C ASP A 92 11.13 16.89 -0.70
N SER A 93 10.55 15.77 -1.15
CA SER A 93 9.43 15.75 -2.09
C SER A 93 8.29 14.82 -1.66
N GLY A 94 7.15 14.96 -2.34
CA GLY A 94 6.01 14.06 -2.18
C GLY A 94 5.55 13.92 -0.73
N ILE A 95 5.23 12.68 -0.33
CA ILE A 95 4.70 12.40 1.00
C ILE A 95 5.69 12.73 2.12
N MET A 96 7.00 12.57 1.91
CA MET A 96 7.98 12.90 2.95
C MET A 96 8.01 14.39 3.25
N HIS A 97 7.94 15.24 2.22
CA HIS A 97 7.80 16.69 2.40
C HIS A 97 6.54 17.04 3.19
N ALA A 98 5.40 16.45 2.83
CA ALA A 98 4.14 16.67 3.52
C ALA A 98 4.18 16.14 4.97
N TYR A 99 4.83 15.00 5.21
CA TYR A 99 4.93 14.38 6.52
C TYR A 99 5.74 15.25 7.48
N LYS A 100 6.99 15.57 7.13
CA LYS A 100 7.88 16.40 7.99
C LYS A 100 7.44 17.86 8.09
N GLY A 101 6.77 18.37 7.06
CA GLY A 101 6.33 19.76 6.97
C GLY A 101 4.96 20.00 7.59
N SER A 102 3.95 19.26 7.16
CA SER A 102 2.55 19.51 7.51
C SER A 102 2.06 18.59 8.62
N ILE A 103 2.26 17.28 8.50
CA ILE A 103 1.73 16.30 9.47
C ILE A 103 2.46 16.45 10.82
N LEU A 104 3.80 16.56 10.78
CA LEU A 104 4.62 16.81 11.96
C LEU A 104 4.84 18.30 12.25
N MET A 105 3.99 19.19 11.72
CA MET A 105 3.97 20.62 12.06
C MET A 105 5.34 21.31 11.98
N GLY A 106 6.08 21.04 10.91
CA GLY A 106 7.39 21.60 10.63
C GLY A 106 8.52 21.03 11.47
N ALA A 107 8.40 19.77 11.93
CA ALA A 107 9.37 19.11 12.80
C ALA A 107 10.81 19.23 12.28
N GLN A 108 11.06 19.08 10.98
CA GLN A 108 12.39 19.26 10.39
C GLN A 108 13.05 20.62 10.72
N LYS A 109 12.26 21.70 10.94
CA LYS A 109 12.78 23.03 11.28
C LYS A 109 12.99 23.19 12.79
N LYS A 110 12.18 22.49 13.58
CA LYS A 110 12.16 22.54 15.05
C LYS A 110 13.19 21.58 15.67
N SER A 111 13.46 20.47 14.99
CA SER A 111 14.32 19.37 15.42
C SER A 111 15.45 19.18 14.41
N LYS A 112 16.32 20.19 14.28
CA LYS A 112 17.37 20.24 13.24
C LYS A 112 18.44 19.16 13.40
N GLU A 113 18.59 18.63 14.61
CA GLU A 113 19.58 17.60 14.94
C GLU A 113 19.12 16.18 14.59
N VAL A 114 17.84 15.99 14.23
CA VAL A 114 17.31 14.67 13.88
C VAL A 114 17.75 14.29 12.48
N ASP A 115 18.28 13.07 12.31
CA ASP A 115 18.70 12.56 11.01
C ASP A 115 17.49 12.45 10.06
N PRO A 116 17.58 12.93 8.80
CA PRO A 116 16.54 12.71 7.80
C PRO A 116 16.04 11.26 7.68
N LEU A 117 16.90 10.27 7.91
CA LEU A 117 16.54 8.86 7.93
C LEU A 117 15.58 8.53 9.07
N ASP A 118 15.73 9.14 10.25
CA ASP A 118 14.84 8.90 11.40
C ASP A 118 13.42 9.37 11.09
N PHE A 119 13.25 10.50 10.40
CA PHE A 119 11.94 10.92 9.89
C PHE A 119 11.33 9.91 8.89
N CYS A 120 12.17 9.25 8.08
CA CYS A 120 11.70 8.23 7.15
C CYS A 120 11.29 6.94 7.86
N VAL A 121 12.01 6.55 8.91
CA VAL A 121 11.65 5.42 9.77
C VAL A 121 10.34 5.71 10.50
N ASP A 122 10.24 6.88 11.13
CA ASP A 122 9.04 7.34 11.83
C ASP A 122 7.80 7.37 10.92
N TYR A 123 7.94 7.79 9.66
CA TYR A 123 6.89 7.69 8.65
C TYR A 123 6.45 6.24 8.40
N CYS A 124 7.40 5.31 8.23
CA CYS A 124 7.09 3.90 7.97
C CYS A 124 6.38 3.27 9.17
N GLU A 125 6.87 3.50 10.38
CA GLU A 125 6.27 3.03 11.63
C GLU A 125 4.86 3.58 11.82
N THR A 126 4.66 4.88 11.58
CA THR A 126 3.34 5.53 11.67
C THR A 126 2.34 4.89 10.71
N VAL A 127 2.70 4.73 9.44
CA VAL A 127 1.78 4.17 8.45
C VAL A 127 1.50 2.69 8.71
N ASN A 128 2.52 1.89 9.06
CA ASN A 128 2.31 0.48 9.42
C ASN A 128 1.42 0.34 10.66
N SER A 129 1.68 1.13 11.71
CA SER A 129 0.87 1.12 12.94
C SER A 129 -0.59 1.47 12.68
N ASN A 130 -0.84 2.47 11.82
CA ASN A 130 -2.21 2.85 11.43
C ASN A 130 -2.93 1.70 10.70
N ILE A 131 -2.24 1.04 9.77
CA ILE A 131 -2.79 -0.09 9.02
C ILE A 131 -3.06 -1.27 9.97
N GLU A 132 -2.11 -1.62 10.84
CA GLU A 132 -2.27 -2.71 11.81
C GLU A 132 -3.43 -2.46 12.76
N ALA A 133 -3.56 -1.23 13.28
CA ALA A 133 -4.66 -0.84 14.14
C ALA A 133 -6.02 -0.92 13.44
N PHE A 134 -6.10 -0.53 12.16
CA PHE A 134 -7.32 -0.67 11.35
C PHE A 134 -7.66 -2.13 11.07
N LEU A 135 -6.65 -2.96 10.78
CA LEU A 135 -6.86 -4.36 10.41
C LEU A 135 -7.17 -5.25 11.60
N LYS A 136 -6.91 -4.84 12.84
CA LYS A 136 -6.96 -5.70 14.04
C LYS A 136 -8.24 -6.55 14.15
N ASP A 137 -9.39 -6.01 13.76
CA ASP A 137 -10.71 -6.63 13.86
C ASP A 137 -11.30 -7.10 12.52
N LYS A 138 -10.57 -6.95 11.41
CA LYS A 138 -11.04 -7.36 10.08
C LYS A 138 -10.98 -8.87 9.91
N SER A 139 -12.08 -9.47 9.45
CA SER A 139 -12.17 -10.92 9.23
C SER A 139 -11.41 -11.38 7.98
N ASN A 140 -11.38 -10.53 6.94
CA ASN A 140 -10.80 -10.86 5.64
C ASN A 140 -9.53 -10.05 5.42
N LYS A 141 -8.40 -10.55 5.89
CA LYS A 141 -7.11 -9.89 5.77
C LYS A 141 -5.96 -10.86 5.54
N MET A 142 -4.88 -10.36 4.95
CA MET A 142 -3.61 -11.06 4.88
C MET A 142 -2.43 -10.11 5.04
N LYS A 143 -1.33 -10.63 5.57
CA LYS A 143 -0.02 -9.99 5.45
C LYS A 143 0.60 -10.41 4.14
N PHE A 144 1.28 -9.48 3.48
CA PHE A 144 2.07 -9.75 2.28
C PHE A 144 3.42 -9.08 2.49
N ARG A 145 4.51 -9.83 2.35
CA ARG A 145 5.87 -9.30 2.44
C ARG A 145 6.52 -9.31 1.07
N LEU A 146 7.08 -8.17 0.65
CA LEU A 146 7.77 -8.04 -0.62
C LEU A 146 8.91 -9.07 -0.77
N GLU A 147 9.60 -9.37 0.32
CA GLU A 147 10.69 -10.35 0.37
C GLU A 147 10.22 -11.78 0.08
N CYS A 148 8.92 -12.04 0.22
CA CYS A 148 8.26 -13.32 -0.01
C CYS A 148 7.23 -13.24 -1.15
N ALA A 149 7.35 -12.24 -2.04
CA ALA A 149 6.27 -11.91 -2.95
C ALA A 149 5.76 -13.08 -3.82
N PRO A 150 6.59 -14.00 -4.37
CA PRO A 150 6.06 -15.13 -5.14
C PRO A 150 5.17 -16.08 -4.34
N SER A 151 5.53 -16.38 -3.08
CA SER A 151 4.72 -17.24 -2.22
C SER A 151 3.47 -16.52 -1.74
N ASP A 152 3.62 -15.28 -1.27
CA ASP A 152 2.52 -14.49 -0.71
C ASP A 152 1.50 -14.11 -1.80
N PHE A 153 1.95 -13.93 -3.05
CA PHE A 153 1.06 -13.67 -4.19
C PHE A 153 0.30 -14.91 -4.63
N SER A 154 0.92 -16.10 -4.56
CA SER A 154 0.21 -17.37 -4.77
C SER A 154 -0.90 -17.56 -3.72
N GLU A 155 -0.59 -17.32 -2.44
CA GLU A 155 -1.61 -17.37 -1.38
C GLU A 155 -2.72 -16.33 -1.61
N PHE A 156 -2.36 -15.09 -1.95
CA PHE A 156 -3.33 -14.04 -2.28
C PHE A 156 -4.27 -14.50 -3.40
N TRP A 157 -3.72 -15.03 -4.49
CA TRP A 157 -4.46 -15.50 -5.66
C TRP A 157 -5.54 -16.52 -5.27
N GLU A 158 -5.15 -17.53 -4.48
CA GLU A 158 -6.06 -18.57 -3.99
C GLU A 158 -7.14 -17.98 -3.08
N ARG A 159 -6.75 -17.16 -2.10
CA ARG A 159 -7.66 -16.62 -1.08
C ARG A 159 -8.72 -15.69 -1.64
N VAL A 160 -8.42 -14.95 -2.70
CA VAL A 160 -9.38 -14.05 -3.35
C VAL A 160 -10.16 -14.72 -4.48
N GLY A 161 -9.85 -15.98 -4.80
CA GLY A 161 -10.43 -16.73 -5.90
C GLY A 161 -10.14 -16.07 -7.25
N ALA A 162 -8.91 -15.60 -7.44
CA ALA A 162 -8.49 -15.01 -8.70
C ALA A 162 -8.51 -16.07 -9.82
N GLN A 163 -8.93 -15.65 -11.01
CA GLN A 163 -8.96 -16.45 -12.23
C GLN A 163 -8.03 -15.81 -13.25
N GLY A 164 -7.42 -16.61 -14.13
CA GLY A 164 -6.49 -16.14 -15.15
C GLY A 164 -5.16 -16.86 -15.09
N ASN A 165 -4.09 -16.21 -15.55
CA ASN A 165 -2.77 -16.83 -15.68
C ASN A 165 -1.86 -16.50 -14.48
N VAL A 166 -1.92 -17.36 -13.46
CA VAL A 166 -1.09 -17.21 -12.25
C VAL A 166 0.42 -17.24 -12.56
N ASN A 167 0.85 -18.01 -13.56
CA ASN A 167 2.27 -18.11 -13.91
C ASN A 167 2.81 -16.77 -14.45
N SER A 168 2.08 -16.13 -15.36
CA SER A 168 2.46 -14.80 -15.87
C SER A 168 2.43 -13.73 -14.76
N ALA A 169 1.49 -13.84 -13.82
CA ALA A 169 1.45 -12.97 -12.66
C ALA A 169 2.68 -13.15 -11.76
N LEU A 170 3.12 -14.40 -11.54
CA LEU A 170 4.32 -14.70 -10.75
C LEU A 170 5.62 -14.25 -11.45
N GLU A 171 5.68 -14.33 -12.77
CA GLU A 171 6.81 -13.81 -13.57
C GLU A 171 6.99 -12.29 -13.39
N THR A 172 5.91 -11.54 -13.17
CA THR A 172 5.97 -10.08 -12.94
C THR A 172 6.84 -9.72 -11.72
N TRP A 173 6.88 -10.59 -10.71
CA TRP A 173 7.71 -10.38 -9.51
C TRP A 173 9.21 -10.61 -9.75
N GLN A 174 9.59 -11.26 -10.85
CA GLN A 174 10.99 -11.41 -11.28
C GLN A 174 11.51 -10.18 -12.03
N ILE A 175 10.60 -9.35 -12.53
CA ILE A 175 10.93 -8.13 -13.27
C ILE A 175 11.10 -6.99 -12.26
N ARG A 176 12.28 -6.37 -12.23
CA ARG A 176 12.55 -5.19 -11.38
C ARG A 176 11.80 -3.97 -11.92
N HIS A 177 10.55 -3.78 -11.51
CA HIS A 177 9.83 -2.53 -11.72
C HIS A 177 10.31 -1.47 -10.70
N ASN A 178 10.68 -0.28 -11.17
CA ASN A 178 11.13 0.87 -10.36
C ASN A 178 12.47 0.70 -9.61
N ALA A 179 13.51 0.19 -10.27
CA ALA A 179 14.88 0.46 -9.84
C ALA A 179 15.11 1.98 -9.97
N SER A 180 15.13 2.69 -8.84
CA SER A 180 15.58 4.09 -8.86
C SER A 180 17.06 4.06 -9.23
N ALA A 181 17.40 4.56 -10.42
CA ALA A 181 18.76 4.93 -10.79
C ALA A 181 19.36 5.87 -9.74
#